data_AF-A0A5Q2NXA7-F1
#
_entry.id   AF-A0A5Q2NXA7-F1
#
_cell.length_a   1.000
_cell.length_b   1.000
_cell.length_c   1.000
_cell.angle_alpha   90.00
_cell.angle_beta   90.00
_cell.angle_gamma   90.00
#
_symmetry.space_group_name_H-M   'P 1'
#
loop_
_entity.id
_entity.type
_entity.pdbx_description
1 polymer ?
#
loop_
_entity_poly.entity_id
_entity_poly.type
_entity_poly.pdbx_seq_one_letter_code
_entity_poly.pdbx_strand_id
1 'polypeptide(L)' 'MEKKEMLERLQDLRKKLYEAAEAKGSLTDPVVLAISEEADGLIVELQQRQREQRLEKQMKKGL' A
#
# COMPACT_ATOMS: atom_id res chain seq x y z
N MET A 1 11.98 3.13 5.03
CA MET A 1 11.59 2.39 3.81
C MET A 1 11.46 3.39 2.67
N GLU A 2 12.15 3.12 1.58
CA GLU A 2 12.13 3.92 0.36
C GLU A 2 10.82 3.70 -0.41
N LYS A 3 10.40 4.68 -1.21
CA LYS A 3 9.16 4.56 -2.01
C LYS A 3 9.16 3.31 -2.89
N LYS A 4 10.33 2.96 -3.46
CA LYS A 4 10.50 1.78 -4.31
C LYS A 4 10.22 0.48 -3.53
N GLU A 5 10.80 0.34 -2.35
CA GLU A 5 10.60 -0.82 -1.47
C GLU A 5 9.13 -0.96 -1.05
N MET A 6 8.45 0.16 -0.77
CA MET A 6 7.02 0.14 -0.43
C MET A 6 6.16 -0.35 -1.61
N LEU A 7 6.50 0.02 -2.85
CA LEU A 7 5.79 -0.45 -4.04
C LEU A 7 6.04 -1.93 -4.32
N GLU A 8 7.27 -2.39 -4.13
CA GLU A 8 7.61 -3.82 -4.23
C GLU A 8 6.84 -4.63 -3.19
N ARG A 9 6.83 -4.17 -1.93
CA ARG A 9 6.06 -4.81 -0.86
C ARG A 9 4.56 -4.82 -1.13
N LEU A 10 4.01 -3.74 -1.69
CA LEU A 10 2.60 -3.69 -2.08
C LEU A 10 2.28 -4.69 -3.21
N GLN A 11 3.19 -4.87 -4.18
CA GLN A 11 3.03 -5.90 -5.22
C GLN A 11 3.04 -7.31 -4.63
N ASP A 12 3.91 -7.58 -3.66
CA ASP A 12 3.98 -8.88 -3.00
C ASP A 12 2.74 -9.15 -2.16
N LEU A 13 2.24 -8.16 -1.41
CA LEU A 13 0.99 -8.28 -0.67
C LEU A 13 -0.20 -8.54 -1.60
N ARG A 14 -0.24 -7.87 -2.76
CA ARG A 14 -1.28 -8.12 -3.76
C ARG A 14 -1.26 -9.56 -4.27
N LYS A 15 -0.09 -10.15 -4.52
CA LYS A 15 0.04 -11.56 -4.93
C LYS A 15 -0.47 -12.49 -3.84
N LYS A 16 0.01 -12.29 -2.60
CA LYS A 16 -0.40 -13.09 -1.44
C LYS A 16 -1.91 -13.01 -1.18
N LEU A 17 -2.50 -11.83 -1.37
CA LEU A 17 -3.94 -11.64 -1.22
C LEU A 17 -4.72 -12.44 -2.25
N TYR A 18 -4.25 -12.45 -3.51
CA TYR A 18 -4.85 -13.24 -4.58
C TYR A 18 -4.78 -14.73 -4.28
N GLU A 19 -3.59 -15.22 -3.91
CA GLU A 19 -3.36 -16.62 -3.55
C GLU A 19 -4.21 -17.05 -2.34
N ALA A 20 -4.29 -16.20 -1.30
CA ALA A 20 -5.08 -16.45 -0.12
C ALA A 20 -6.59 -16.47 -0.43
N ALA A 21 -7.08 -15.53 -1.24
CA ALA A 21 -8.48 -15.47 -1.64
C ALA A 21 -8.88 -16.68 -2.49
N GLU A 22 -8.02 -17.11 -3.43
CA GLU A 22 -8.25 -18.33 -4.21
C GLU A 22 -8.23 -19.58 -3.34
N ALA A 23 -7.27 -19.71 -2.42
CA ALA A 23 -7.14 -20.89 -1.57
C ALA A 23 -8.26 -21.02 -0.52
N LYS A 24 -8.76 -19.89 0.00
CA LYS A 24 -9.80 -19.86 1.06
C LYS A 24 -11.20 -19.77 0.51
N GLY A 25 -11.38 -19.32 -0.74
CA GLY A 25 -12.68 -19.17 -1.39
C GLY A 25 -13.56 -18.08 -0.77
N SER A 26 -13.03 -17.28 0.16
CA SER A 26 -13.74 -16.16 0.79
C SER A 26 -12.79 -15.00 1.08
N LEU A 27 -13.26 -13.79 0.76
CA LEU A 27 -12.58 -12.54 1.09
C LEU A 27 -12.68 -12.17 2.57
N THR A 28 -13.56 -12.84 3.33
CA THR A 28 -13.73 -12.63 4.77
C THR A 28 -12.90 -13.57 5.62
N ASP A 29 -12.06 -14.41 5.01
CA ASP A 29 -11.14 -15.26 5.75
C ASP A 29 -10.16 -14.38 6.55
N PRO A 30 -9.89 -14.69 7.84
CA PRO A 30 -9.00 -13.90 8.68
C PRO A 30 -7.61 -13.66 8.07
N VAL A 31 -7.08 -14.61 7.29
CA VAL A 31 -5.80 -14.47 6.62
C VAL A 31 -5.89 -13.45 5.49
N VAL A 32 -6.97 -13.47 4.71
CA VAL A 32 -7.21 -12.50 3.63
C VAL A 32 -7.40 -11.10 4.19
N LEU A 33 -8.14 -10.97 5.30
CA LEU A 33 -8.33 -9.70 6.01
C LEU A 33 -7.00 -9.13 6.50
N ALA A 34 -6.17 -9.93 7.17
CA ALA A 34 -4.88 -9.47 7.68
C ALA A 34 -3.95 -8.95 6.56
N ILE A 35 -3.89 -9.66 5.42
CA ILE A 35 -3.11 -9.21 4.26
C ILE A 35 -3.69 -7.92 3.66
N SER A 36 -5.02 -7.79 3.64
CA SER A 36 -5.71 -6.59 3.13
C SER A 36 -5.40 -5.37 3.99
N GLU A 37 -5.48 -5.51 5.32
CA GLU A 37 -5.17 -4.43 6.27
C GLU A 37 -3.70 -3.97 6.16
N GLU A 38 -2.76 -4.91 5.98
CA GLU A 38 -1.35 -4.56 5.76
C GLU A 38 -1.17 -3.78 4.45
N ALA A 39 -1.85 -4.21 3.37
CA ALA A 39 -1.80 -3.52 2.09
C ALA A 39 -2.40 -2.10 2.17
N ASP A 40 -3.53 -1.94 2.85
CA ASP A 40 -4.19 -0.66 3.04
C ASP A 40 -3.34 0.33 3.83
N GLY A 41 -2.66 -0.13 4.88
CA GLY A 41 -1.70 0.68 5.64
C GLY A 41 -0.57 1.22 4.75
N LEU A 42 0.01 0.35 3.91
CA LEU A 42 1.05 0.74 2.93
C LEU A 42 0.53 1.74 1.89
N ILE A 43 -0.69 1.58 1.41
CA ILE A 43 -1.32 2.52 0.46
C ILE A 43 -1.48 3.90 1.10
N VAL A 44 -2.02 3.96 2.32
CA VAL A 44 -2.21 5.21 3.04
C VAL A 44 -0.87 5.92 3.26
N GLU A 45 0.17 5.20 3.67
CA GLU A 45 1.51 5.78 3.86
C GLU A 45 2.09 6.31 2.54
N LEU A 46 1.96 5.56 1.44
CA LEU A 46 2.38 6.00 0.10
C LEU A 46 1.65 7.28 -0.34
N GLN A 47 0.35 7.38 -0.08
CA GLN A 47 -0.46 8.54 -0.43
C GLN A 47 -0.07 9.78 0.38
N GLN A 48 0.18 9.61 1.70
CA GLN A 48 0.63 10.69 2.57
C GLN A 48 1.97 11.27 2.11
N ARG A 49 2.97 10.40 1.90
CA ARG A 49 4.29 10.81 1.40
C ARG A 49 4.19 11.52 0.04
N GLN A 50 3.33 11.03 -0.86
CA GLN A 50 3.12 11.70 -2.15
C GLN A 50 2.49 13.08 -1.99
N ARG A 51 1.56 13.24 -1.05
CA ARG A 51 0.93 14.53 -0.74
C ARG A 51 1.96 15.52 -0.18
N GLU A 52 2.78 15.10 0.78
CA GLU A 52 3.85 15.92 1.36
C GLU A 52 4.84 16.39 0.28
N GLN A 53 5.33 15.49 -0.56
CA GLN A 53 6.21 15.84 -1.68
C GLN A 53 5.58 16.84 -2.65
N ARG A 54 4.26 16.77 -2.88
CA ARG A 54 3.55 17.76 -3.72
C ARG A 54 3.49 19.12 -3.04
N LEU A 55 3.21 19.16 -1.74
CA LEU A 55 3.16 20.40 -0.95
C LEU A 55 4.53 21.08 -0.91
N GLU A 56 5.60 20.33 -0.65
CA GLU A 56 6.97 20.85 -0.67
C GLU A 56 7.32 21.46 -2.03
N LYS A 57 6.96 20.79 -3.12
CA LYS A 57 7.18 21.30 -4.48
C LYS A 57 6.38 22.57 -4.78
N GLN A 58 5.18 22.71 -4.22
CA GLN A 58 4.36 23.91 -4.37
C GLN A 58 4.98 25.09 -3.59
N MET A 59 5.43 24.86 -2.35
CA MET A 59 6.10 25.88 -1.55
C MET A 59 7.40 26.38 -2.20
N LYS A 60 8.19 25.47 -2.81
CA LYS A 60 9.41 25.83 -3.54
C LYS A 60 9.18 26.57 -4.87
N LYS A 61 7.97 26.53 -5.43
CA LYS A 61 7.61 27.24 -6.68
C LYS A 61 6.94 28.59 -6.43
N GLY A 62 6.54 28.87 -5.19
CA GLY A 62 5.94 30.14 -4.77
C GLY A 62 6.92 31.11 -4.11
N LEU A 63 8.21 30.76 -4.06
CA LEU A 63 9.36 31.60 -3.69
C LEU A 63 10.19 31.87 -4.95
#